data_AF-A0A938T3G0-F1
#
_entry.id   AF-A0A938T3G0-F1
#
_cell.length_a   1.000
_cell.length_b   1.000
_cell.length_c   1.000
_cell.angle_alpha   90.00
_cell.angle_beta   90.00
_cell.angle_gamma   90.00
#
_symmetry.space_group_name_H-M   'P 1'
#
loop_
_entity.id
_entity.type
_entity.pdbx_description
1 polymer ?
#
loop_
_entity_poly.entity_id
_entity_poly.type
_entity_poly.pdbx_seq_one_letter_code
_entity_poly.pdbx_strand_id
1 'polypeptide(L)'
;SRFHVFHLRSTQRNADGSFYEASHLGGSVDMYAVVKEILLEMKRRKESGRPDWQLAFRPDHGLTMLDDLKKPALKTPGYHCIGRMRGLSEIRGLQLGIARSLSLDSTGEGK
;
A
#
# COMPACT_ATOMS: atom_id res chain seq x y z
N SER A 1 14.09 9.33 9.38
CA SER A 1 12.94 8.40 9.50
C SER A 1 13.37 7.09 10.14
N ARG A 2 12.52 6.51 11.00
CA ARG A 2 12.71 5.21 11.69
C ARG A 2 11.73 4.11 11.21
N PHE A 3 10.99 4.36 10.13
CA PHE A 3 10.08 3.36 9.54
C PHE A 3 10.87 2.43 8.60
N HIS A 4 10.62 1.13 8.66
CA HIS A 4 11.32 0.15 7.81
C HIS A 4 10.37 -0.73 7.00
N VAL A 5 9.10 -0.83 7.43
CA VAL A 5 8.04 -1.60 6.75
C VAL A 5 6.74 -0.82 6.84
N PHE A 6 5.92 -0.88 5.80
CA PHE A 6 4.60 -0.25 5.74
C PHE A 6 3.49 -1.25 5.51
N HIS A 7 2.39 -1.06 6.23
CA HIS A 7 1.11 -1.69 5.93
C HIS A 7 0.25 -0.64 5.23
N LEU A 8 0.05 -0.81 3.94
CA LEU A 8 -0.69 0.15 3.12
C LEU A 8 -2.08 -0.41 2.88
N ARG A 9 -3.05 0.06 3.66
CA ARG A 9 -4.49 -0.17 3.50
C ARG A 9 -5.25 1.08 3.93
N SER A 10 -6.55 1.12 3.66
CA SER A 10 -7.41 2.20 4.13
C SER A 10 -8.66 1.63 4.82
N THR A 11 -9.07 2.28 5.90
CA THR A 11 -10.42 2.14 6.45
C THR A 11 -11.28 3.30 5.96
N GLN A 12 -12.60 3.15 5.98
CA GLN A 12 -13.54 4.25 5.89
C GLN A 12 -14.13 4.50 7.27
N ARG A 13 -14.03 5.75 7.76
CA ARG A 13 -14.66 6.17 9.02
C ARG A 13 -16.03 6.77 8.74
N ASN A 14 -17.02 6.36 9.51
CA ASN A 14 -18.39 6.88 9.47
C ASN A 14 -18.54 8.08 10.42
N ALA A 15 -19.61 8.85 10.26
CA ALA A 15 -19.89 10.04 11.07
C ALA A 15 -20.08 9.72 12.56
N ASP A 16 -20.59 8.52 12.88
CA ASP A 16 -20.77 8.02 14.24
C ASP A 16 -19.46 7.52 14.89
N GLY A 17 -18.34 7.58 14.17
CA GLY A 17 -17.04 7.13 14.63
C GLY A 17 -16.75 5.64 14.40
N SER A 18 -17.71 4.85 13.94
CA SER A 18 -17.47 3.47 13.48
C SER A 18 -16.61 3.44 12.21
N PHE A 19 -16.04 2.29 11.86
CA PHE A 19 -15.26 2.13 10.64
C PHE A 19 -15.39 0.73 10.05
N TYR A 20 -15.06 0.61 8.76
CA TYR A 20 -14.89 -0.66 8.06
C TYR A 20 -13.65 -0.63 7.16
N GLU A 21 -13.15 -1.80 6.78
CA GLU A 21 -12.06 -1.91 5.80
C GLU A 21 -12.58 -1.47 4.41
N ALA A 22 -11.91 -0.51 3.80
CA ALA A 22 -12.28 0.01 2.48
C ALA A 22 -11.39 -0.59 1.39
N SER A 23 -11.67 -0.25 0.12
CA SER A 23 -10.67 -0.44 -0.92
C SER A 23 -9.44 0.43 -0.64
N HIS A 24 -8.26 -0.02 -1.08
CA HIS A 24 -6.98 0.62 -0.73
C HIS A 24 -6.89 2.09 -1.12
N LEU A 25 -7.59 2.50 -2.19
CA LEU A 25 -7.63 3.88 -2.69
C LEU A 25 -8.96 4.60 -2.42
N GLY A 26 -9.93 3.94 -1.80
CA GLY A 26 -11.30 4.46 -1.66
C GLY A 26 -11.76 4.71 -0.22
N GLY A 27 -10.87 4.56 0.76
CA GLY A 27 -11.18 4.91 2.14
C GLY A 27 -10.72 6.31 2.53
N SER A 28 -10.62 6.54 3.83
CA SER A 28 -10.27 7.83 4.42
C SER A 28 -8.77 8.15 4.40
N VAL A 29 -7.90 7.22 4.01
CA VAL A 29 -6.46 7.47 3.87
C VAL A 29 -6.19 8.09 2.50
N ASP A 30 -5.54 9.25 2.48
CA ASP A 30 -4.95 9.80 1.26
C ASP A 30 -3.73 8.96 0.84
N MET A 31 -4.00 7.86 0.15
CA MET A 31 -2.96 6.92 -0.26
C MET A 31 -1.99 7.56 -1.26
N TYR A 32 -2.43 8.57 -2.03
CA TYR A 32 -1.54 9.33 -2.91
C TYR A 32 -0.49 10.08 -2.09
N ALA A 33 -0.91 10.85 -1.08
CA ALA A 33 0.03 11.58 -0.22
C ALA A 33 0.97 10.62 0.52
N VAL A 34 0.44 9.52 1.07
CA VAL A 34 1.26 8.52 1.78
C VAL A 34 2.33 7.90 0.87
N VAL A 35 1.95 7.41 -0.31
CA VAL A 35 2.91 6.79 -1.24
C VAL A 35 3.92 7.83 -1.76
N LYS A 36 3.50 9.07 -2.00
CA LYS A 36 4.40 10.16 -2.39
C LYS A 36 5.47 10.42 -1.33
N GLU A 37 5.09 10.54 -0.06
CA GLU A 37 6.05 10.77 1.03
C GLU A 37 6.99 9.58 1.24
N ILE A 38 6.50 8.34 1.06
CA ILE A 38 7.36 7.15 1.08
C ILE A 38 8.42 7.22 -0.02
N LEU A 39 8.04 7.58 -1.24
CA LEU A 39 8.98 7.70 -2.36
C LEU A 39 10.03 8.81 -2.13
N LEU A 40 9.61 9.96 -1.60
CA LEU A 40 10.54 11.05 -1.24
C LEU A 40 11.50 10.63 -0.13
N GLU A 41 11.03 9.89 0.87
CA GLU A 41 11.90 9.34 1.92
C GLU A 41 12.87 8.29 1.36
N MET A 42 12.45 7.40 0.45
CA MET A 42 13.36 6.45 -0.21
C MET A 42 14.45 7.19 -1.00
N LYS A 43 14.10 8.25 -1.74
CA LYS A 43 15.05 9.12 -2.44
C LYS A 43 16.06 9.72 -1.46
N ARG A 44 15.57 10.38 -0.40
CA ARG A 44 16.41 11.01 0.62
C ARG A 44 17.37 10.02 1.28
N ARG A 45 16.92 8.79 1.55
CA ARG A 45 17.79 7.73 2.10
C ARG A 45 18.88 7.33 1.11
N LYS A 46 18.53 7.13 -0.16
CA LYS A 46 19.46 6.78 -1.24
C LYS A 46 20.53 7.86 -1.39
N GLU A 47 20.14 9.14 -1.40
CA GLU A 47 21.06 10.29 -1.48
C GLU A 47 21.96 10.41 -0.25
N SER A 48 21.49 10.02 0.94
CA SER A 48 22.29 9.99 2.17
C SER A 48 23.22 8.77 2.29
N GLY A 49 23.28 7.90 1.27
CA GLY A 49 24.14 6.71 1.28
C GLY A 49 23.69 5.60 2.25
N ARG A 50 22.41 5.60 2.67
CA ARG A 50 21.90 4.55 3.55
C ARG A 50 21.71 3.24 2.80
N PRO A 51 22.18 2.09 3.33
CA PRO A 51 21.99 0.79 2.68
C PRO A 51 20.52 0.35 2.70
N ASP A 52 19.75 0.78 3.71
CA ASP A 52 18.33 0.48 3.88
C ASP A 52 17.41 1.57 3.29
N TRP A 53 17.78 2.06 2.10
CA TRP A 53 17.02 3.10 1.41
C TRP A 53 15.69 2.59 0.86
N GLN A 54 15.60 1.30 0.52
CA GLN A 54 14.36 0.68 0.09
C GLN A 54 13.44 0.41 1.28
N LEU A 55 12.16 0.74 1.11
CA LEU A 55 11.12 0.53 2.11
C LEU A 55 10.17 -0.55 1.62
N ALA A 56 10.08 -1.65 2.37
CA ALA A 56 9.17 -2.74 2.07
C ALA A 56 7.74 -2.36 2.48
N PHE A 57 6.75 -2.85 1.72
CA PHE A 57 5.35 -2.71 2.11
C PHE A 57 4.55 -3.96 1.78
N ARG A 58 3.39 -4.08 2.43
CA ARG A 58 2.36 -5.07 2.11
C ARG A 58 0.98 -4.40 2.08
N PRO A 59 0.01 -4.91 1.29
CA PRO A 59 -1.35 -4.36 1.20
C PRO A 59 -2.18 -4.62 2.48
N ASP A 60 -1.61 -5.33 3.47
CA ASP A 60 -2.24 -5.70 4.73
C ASP A 60 -3.52 -6.55 4.53
N HIS A 61 -4.71 -5.95 4.61
CA HIS A 61 -6.00 -6.62 4.42
C HIS A 61 -6.60 -6.33 3.03
N GLY A 62 -7.46 -7.23 2.57
CA GLY A 62 -8.25 -7.04 1.37
C GLY A 62 -9.68 -7.55 1.55
N LEU A 63 -10.62 -6.93 0.83
CA LEU A 63 -12.01 -7.36 0.81
C LEU A 63 -12.13 -8.77 0.21
N THR A 64 -12.97 -9.62 0.81
CA THR A 64 -13.32 -10.91 0.20
C THR A 64 -14.14 -10.64 -1.06
N MET A 65 -13.69 -11.13 -2.22
CA MET A 65 -14.31 -10.85 -3.51
C MET A 65 -14.09 -12.00 -4.50
N LEU A 66 -14.88 -12.02 -5.57
CA LEU A 66 -14.76 -13.01 -6.65
C LEU A 66 -14.75 -14.45 -6.07
N ASP A 67 -13.87 -15.32 -6.54
CA ASP A 67 -13.79 -16.72 -6.12
C ASP A 67 -13.48 -16.89 -4.62
N ASP A 68 -12.95 -15.87 -3.94
CA ASP A 68 -12.75 -15.95 -2.49
C ASP A 68 -14.07 -15.96 -1.71
N LEU A 69 -15.18 -15.46 -2.28
CA LEU A 69 -16.50 -15.52 -1.64
C LEU A 69 -17.05 -16.95 -1.54
N LYS A 70 -16.59 -17.85 -2.40
CA LYS A 70 -17.00 -19.27 -2.40
C LYS A 70 -16.14 -20.13 -1.47
N LYS A 71 -15.04 -19.58 -0.94
CA LYS A 71 -14.13 -20.31 -0.06
C LYS A 71 -14.66 -20.32 1.37
N PRO A 72 -14.33 -21.35 2.17
CA PRO A 72 -14.64 -21.35 3.59
C PRO A 72 -14.07 -20.11 4.27
N ALA A 73 -14.79 -19.60 5.27
CA ALA A 73 -14.29 -18.48 6.06
C ALA A 73 -12.92 -18.81 6.67
N LEU A 74 -11.94 -17.95 6.41
CA LEU A 74 -10.63 -18.06 7.02
C LEU A 74 -10.71 -17.72 8.52
N LYS A 75 -9.88 -18.36 9.34
CA LYS A 75 -9.64 -17.94 10.73
C LYS A 75 -9.02 -16.53 10.81
N THR A 76 -8.50 -16.03 9.69
CA THR A 76 -7.91 -14.70 9.53
C THR A 76 -8.72 -13.86 8.54
N PRO A 77 -9.80 -13.19 8.99
CA PRO A 77 -10.58 -12.29 8.14
C PRO A 77 -9.69 -11.23 7.46
N GLY A 78 -9.96 -10.92 6.20
CA GLY A 78 -9.18 -9.95 5.41
C GLY A 78 -7.92 -10.50 4.73
N TYR A 79 -7.59 -11.79 4.93
CA TYR A 79 -6.38 -12.41 4.35
C TYR A 79 -6.62 -13.26 3.10
N HIS A 80 -7.81 -13.17 2.52
CA HIS A 80 -8.10 -13.72 1.20
C HIS A 80 -7.16 -13.15 0.13
N CYS A 81 -6.92 -13.90 -0.94
CA CYS A 81 -5.85 -13.60 -1.90
C CYS A 81 -6.24 -12.44 -2.82
N ILE A 82 -7.44 -12.51 -3.40
CA ILE A 82 -7.86 -11.65 -4.51
C ILE A 82 -7.95 -10.19 -4.07
N GLY A 83 -8.58 -9.92 -2.93
CA GLY A 83 -8.66 -8.55 -2.40
C GLY A 83 -7.30 -7.94 -2.09
N ARG A 84 -6.36 -8.73 -1.53
CA ARG A 84 -4.99 -8.27 -1.23
C ARG A 84 -4.18 -8.07 -2.51
N MET A 85 -4.34 -8.95 -3.50
CA MET A 85 -3.70 -8.81 -4.81
C MET A 85 -4.19 -7.56 -5.54
N ARG A 86 -5.50 -7.28 -5.51
CA ARG A 86 -6.09 -6.04 -6.04
C ARG A 86 -5.46 -4.81 -5.37
N GLY A 87 -5.40 -4.78 -4.03
CA GLY A 87 -4.78 -3.69 -3.29
C GLY A 87 -3.29 -3.50 -3.60
N LEU A 88 -2.53 -4.59 -3.69
CA LEU A 88 -1.13 -4.54 -4.10
C LEU A 88 -0.96 -3.94 -5.50
N SER A 89 -1.80 -4.33 -6.46
CA SER A 89 -1.80 -3.79 -7.82
C SER A 89 -2.17 -2.30 -7.85
N GLU A 90 -3.17 -1.87 -7.07
CA GLU A 90 -3.55 -0.46 -6.93
C GLU A 90 -2.37 0.39 -6.43
N ILE A 91 -1.71 -0.05 -5.36
CA ILE A 91 -0.57 0.66 -4.77
C ILE A 91 0.63 0.67 -5.73
N ARG A 92 0.93 -0.45 -6.41
CA ARG A 92 2.02 -0.51 -7.40
C ARG A 92 1.79 0.47 -8.56
N GLY A 93 0.56 0.55 -9.08
CA GLY A 93 0.19 1.50 -10.13
C GLY A 93 0.35 2.96 -9.66
N LEU A 94 -0.13 3.25 -8.46
CA LEU A 94 -0.01 4.58 -7.84
C LEU A 94 1.46 4.98 -7.64
N GLN A 95 2.27 4.07 -7.10
CA GLN A 95 3.71 4.26 -6.92
C GLN A 95 4.41 4.58 -8.25
N LEU A 96 4.14 3.79 -9.30
CA LEU A 96 4.73 4.00 -10.62
C LEU A 96 4.36 5.37 -11.19
N GLY A 97 3.08 5.76 -11.09
CA GLY A 97 2.60 7.06 -11.56
C GLY A 97 3.26 8.23 -10.84
N ILE A 98 3.32 8.17 -9.51
CA ILE A 98 3.96 9.23 -8.69
C ILE A 98 5.46 9.31 -8.99
N ALA A 99 6.17 8.17 -9.01
CA ALA A 99 7.60 8.15 -9.28
C ALA A 99 7.93 8.80 -10.62
N ARG A 100 7.19 8.46 -11.69
CA ARG A 100 7.37 9.10 -13.01
C ARG A 100 7.07 10.59 -12.99
N SER A 101 6.01 11.02 -12.28
CA SER A 101 5.65 12.44 -12.17
C SER A 101 6.70 13.28 -11.44
N LEU A 102 7.49 12.65 -10.55
CA LEU A 102 8.56 13.27 -9.79
C LEU A 102 9.95 13.04 -10.40
N SER A 103 10.02 12.40 -11.58
CA SER A 103 11.28 11.99 -12.23
C SER A 103 12.19 11.15 -11.31
N LEU A 104 11.59 10.29 -10.49
CA LEU A 104 12.30 9.32 -9.65
C LEU A 104 12.46 8.01 -10.40
N ASP A 105 13.58 7.33 -10.18
CA ASP A 105 13.75 5.95 -10.63
C ASP A 105 12.67 5.07 -9.98
N SER A 106 11.68 4.67 -10.77
CA SER A 106 10.56 3.85 -10.29
C SER A 106 10.93 2.39 -10.06
N THR A 107 12.10 1.96 -10.54
CA THR A 107 12.56 0.58 -10.46
C THR A 107 13.37 0.36 -9.19
N GLY A 108 12.75 -0.33 -8.22
CA GLY A 108 13.46 -1.03 -7.16
C GLY A 108 14.16 -2.30 -7.63
N GLU A 109 14.11 -2.60 -8.94
CA GLU A 109 14.90 -3.62 -9.59
C GLU A 109 16.31 -3.05 -9.80
N GLY A 110 17.22 -3.44 -8.91
CA GLY A 110 18.65 -3.32 -9.18
C GLY A 110 18.99 -4.12 -10.44
N LYS A 111 19.95 -3.60 -11.21
CA LYS A 111 20.73 -4.45 -12.12
C LYS A 111 21.42 -5.56 -11.32
#